data_AF-A0A1A6FZW3-F1
#
_entry.id   AF-A0A1A6FZW3-F1
#
_cell.length_a   1.000
_cell.length_b   1.000
_cell.length_c   1.000
_cell.angle_alpha   90.00
_cell.angle_beta   90.00
_cell.angle_gamma   90.00
#
_symmetry.space_group_name_H-M   'P 1'
#
loop_
_entity.id
_entity.type
_entity.pdbx_description
1 polymer ?
#
loop_
_entity_poly.entity_id
_entity_poly.type
_entity_poly.pdbx_seq_one_letter_code
_entity_poly.pdbx_strand_id
1 'polypeptide(L)'
;SPASKMSLEKMWEDVTCCICLDPMVEPMSIECGHSFCKGCISEVGKDGGGTCPECRKHFLLRNLRHNRHIANMIENLKQTAKDAKKGTQEDCCMKHGERLQVFCEEDGQALCWVCAQSGKHRDHTKVPIEEAARVYQEKLWVALEKLRKGKELAEKLEMDLAMQRTDWKARSRGWAGSQGLDLKQALTMTVPIQGKNVDTQRSRIHSEFVHQSSLLAKEEQRQLQKLEKDEREHLRLLGEKEAELAEKNQALQELIAELERRSRGSKLELLQVRPMFRHKE
;
A
#
# COMPACT_ATOMS: atom_id res chain seq x y z
N SER A 1 -50.63 -51.24 -22.15
CA SER A 1 -51.62 -50.15 -22.17
C SER A 1 -50.96 -48.83 -21.87
N PRO A 2 -51.23 -47.77 -22.63
CA PRO A 2 -50.75 -46.43 -22.31
C PRO A 2 -51.64 -45.88 -21.19
N ALA A 3 -51.39 -46.32 -19.95
CA ALA A 3 -51.92 -45.64 -18.79
C ALA A 3 -51.26 -44.26 -18.77
N SER A 4 -52.07 -43.24 -19.00
CA SER A 4 -51.72 -41.84 -19.15
C SER A 4 -50.66 -41.39 -18.14
N LYS A 5 -49.42 -41.19 -18.60
CA LYS A 5 -48.47 -40.34 -17.87
C LYS A 5 -49.00 -38.91 -17.97
N MET A 6 -49.88 -38.50 -17.06
CA MET A 6 -50.12 -37.08 -16.84
C MET A 6 -48.78 -36.46 -16.46
N SER A 7 -48.33 -35.44 -17.20
CA SER A 7 -47.09 -34.73 -16.85
C SER A 7 -47.26 -34.06 -15.49
N LEU A 8 -46.21 -34.03 -14.69
CA LEU A 8 -46.19 -33.32 -13.40
C LEU A 8 -46.63 -31.86 -13.55
N GLU A 9 -46.36 -31.25 -14.70
CA GLU A 9 -46.84 -29.91 -15.07
C GLU A 9 -48.36 -29.76 -14.94
N LYS A 10 -49.14 -30.66 -15.54
CA LYS A 10 -50.61 -30.62 -15.47
C LYS A 10 -51.12 -30.81 -14.04
N MET A 11 -50.40 -31.57 -13.21
CA MET A 11 -50.80 -31.79 -11.82
C MET A 11 -50.58 -30.56 -10.93
N TRP A 12 -49.57 -29.74 -11.24
CA TRP A 12 -49.33 -28.48 -10.53
C TRP A 12 -50.32 -27.39 -10.94
N GLU A 13 -50.79 -27.37 -12.20
CA GLU A 13 -51.86 -26.48 -12.65
C GLU A 13 -53.13 -26.64 -11.80
N ASP A 14 -53.53 -27.89 -11.52
CA ASP A 14 -54.73 -28.22 -10.73
C ASP A 14 -54.66 -27.77 -9.25
N VAL A 15 -53.46 -27.45 -8.74
CA VAL A 15 -53.23 -27.02 -7.35
C VAL A 15 -52.67 -25.60 -7.24
N THR A 16 -52.68 -24.85 -8.34
CA THR A 16 -52.22 -23.45 -8.39
C THR A 16 -53.39 -22.50 -8.16
N CYS A 17 -53.22 -21.52 -7.27
CA CYS A 17 -54.22 -20.51 -6.98
C CYS A 17 -54.36 -19.53 -8.15
N CYS A 18 -55.55 -19.34 -8.72
CA CYS A 18 -55.74 -18.42 -9.85
C CYS A 18 -55.57 -16.93 -9.49
N ILE A 19 -55.50 -16.59 -8.19
CA ILE A 19 -55.38 -15.20 -7.71
C ILE A 19 -53.89 -14.80 -7.65
N CYS A 20 -53.07 -15.58 -6.94
CA CYS A 20 -51.64 -15.29 -6.77
C CYS A 20 -50.75 -16.02 -7.78
N LEU A 21 -51.31 -16.99 -8.51
CA LEU A 21 -50.61 -17.83 -9.49
C LEU A 21 -49.46 -18.66 -8.88
N ASP A 22 -49.57 -18.97 -7.58
CA ASP A 22 -48.66 -19.84 -6.84
C ASP A 22 -49.41 -21.10 -6.36
N PRO A 23 -48.70 -22.20 -6.04
CA PRO A 23 -49.30 -23.35 -5.38
C PRO A 23 -50.07 -22.95 -4.13
N MET A 24 -51.28 -23.48 -3.97
CA MET A 24 -52.19 -23.02 -2.92
C MET A 24 -51.62 -23.22 -1.52
N VAL A 25 -51.43 -22.13 -0.77
CA VAL A 25 -51.04 -22.16 0.64
C VAL A 25 -52.30 -22.14 1.50
N GLU A 26 -52.45 -23.16 2.36
CA GLU A 26 -53.70 -23.42 3.11
C GLU A 26 -54.93 -23.39 2.17
N PRO A 27 -55.07 -24.35 1.23
CA PRO A 27 -56.14 -24.32 0.24
C PRO A 27 -57.52 -24.36 0.90
N MET A 28 -58.37 -23.40 0.55
CA MET A 28 -59.76 -23.26 1.00
C MET A 28 -60.70 -23.43 -0.18
N SER A 29 -61.68 -24.33 -0.05
CA SER A 29 -62.80 -24.47 -0.99
C SER A 29 -63.96 -23.59 -0.58
N ILE A 30 -64.57 -22.95 -1.57
CA ILE A 30 -65.78 -22.12 -1.42
C ILE A 30 -67.04 -22.89 -1.87
N GLU A 31 -68.23 -22.34 -1.67
CA GLU A 31 -69.52 -23.01 -1.92
C GLU A 31 -69.68 -23.56 -3.35
N CYS A 32 -69.05 -22.92 -4.34
CA CYS A 32 -69.10 -23.38 -5.73
C CYS A 32 -68.10 -24.51 -6.07
N GLY A 33 -67.27 -24.94 -5.12
CA GLY A 33 -66.30 -26.02 -5.27
C GLY A 33 -64.88 -25.61 -5.69
N HIS A 34 -64.68 -24.39 -6.19
CA HIS A 34 -63.34 -23.88 -6.52
C HIS A 34 -62.50 -23.64 -5.26
N SER A 35 -61.18 -23.73 -5.39
CA SER A 35 -60.25 -23.67 -4.27
C SER A 35 -59.16 -22.61 -4.49
N PHE A 36 -58.76 -21.93 -3.41
CA PHE A 36 -57.80 -20.84 -3.44
C PHE A 36 -56.94 -20.85 -2.18
N CYS A 37 -55.84 -20.09 -2.14
CA CYS A 37 -55.13 -19.85 -0.88
C CYS A 37 -56.06 -19.18 0.14
N LYS A 38 -55.98 -19.56 1.42
CA LYS A 38 -56.73 -18.93 2.52
C LYS A 38 -56.58 -17.41 2.53
N GLY A 39 -55.35 -16.91 2.42
CA GLY A 39 -55.08 -15.47 2.39
C GLY A 39 -55.76 -14.78 1.20
N CYS A 40 -55.64 -15.36 0.00
CA CYS A 40 -56.20 -14.76 -1.21
C CYS A 40 -57.73 -14.69 -1.19
N ILE A 41 -58.41 -15.77 -0.80
CA ILE A 41 -59.88 -15.77 -0.79
C ILE A 41 -60.46 -14.99 0.39
N SER A 42 -59.73 -14.89 1.50
CA SER A 42 -60.13 -14.05 2.62
C SER A 42 -60.11 -12.57 2.26
N GLU A 43 -59.12 -12.14 1.47
CA GLU A 43 -59.08 -10.76 0.96
C GLU A 43 -60.23 -10.46 0.00
N VAL A 44 -60.56 -11.39 -0.91
CA VAL A 44 -61.70 -11.25 -1.84
C VAL A 44 -63.03 -11.16 -1.09
N GLY A 45 -63.19 -11.90 0.01
CA GLY A 45 -64.41 -11.96 0.81
C GLY A 45 -64.40 -11.12 2.09
N LYS A 46 -63.51 -10.12 2.18
CA LYS A 46 -63.25 -9.37 3.43
C LYS A 46 -64.49 -8.70 4.05
N ASP A 47 -65.47 -8.35 3.23
CA ASP A 47 -66.74 -7.74 3.65
C ASP A 47 -67.81 -8.80 4.02
N GLY A 48 -67.39 -10.01 4.39
CA GLY A 48 -68.26 -11.11 4.83
C GLY A 48 -68.70 -12.09 3.74
N GLY A 49 -68.40 -11.78 2.48
CA GLY A 49 -68.68 -12.60 1.31
C GLY A 49 -68.18 -11.93 0.03
N GLY A 50 -68.23 -12.65 -1.08
CA GLY A 50 -67.72 -12.16 -2.36
C GLY A 50 -68.19 -12.98 -3.54
N THR A 51 -67.53 -12.76 -4.68
CA THR A 51 -67.79 -13.47 -5.93
C THR A 51 -66.57 -14.30 -6.30
N CYS A 52 -66.79 -15.58 -6.63
CA CYS A 52 -65.74 -16.51 -7.03
C CYS A 52 -64.92 -15.95 -8.22
N PRO A 53 -63.58 -15.86 -8.13
CA PRO A 53 -62.73 -15.38 -9.22
C PRO A 53 -62.80 -16.21 -10.51
N GLU A 54 -63.10 -17.50 -10.41
CA GLU A 54 -63.15 -18.41 -11.56
C GLU A 54 -64.52 -18.44 -12.24
N CYS A 55 -65.60 -18.69 -11.48
CA CYS A 55 -66.94 -18.94 -12.04
C CYS A 55 -67.99 -17.87 -11.71
N ARG A 56 -67.59 -16.80 -11.01
CA ARG A 56 -68.45 -15.67 -10.64
C ARG A 56 -69.70 -15.98 -9.79
N LYS A 57 -69.79 -17.17 -9.18
CA LYS A 57 -70.83 -17.47 -8.18
C LYS A 57 -70.54 -16.80 -6.84
N HIS A 58 -71.59 -16.39 -6.12
CA HIS A 58 -71.45 -15.81 -4.77
C HIS A 58 -71.01 -16.86 -3.75
N PHE A 59 -70.26 -16.41 -2.73
CA PHE A 59 -69.86 -17.22 -1.59
C PHE A 59 -69.84 -16.37 -0.31
N LEU A 60 -69.96 -17.02 0.84
CA LEU A 60 -69.82 -16.39 2.15
C LEU A 60 -68.52 -16.79 2.83
N LEU A 61 -67.85 -15.82 3.48
CA LEU A 61 -66.56 -16.05 4.12
C LEU A 61 -66.65 -17.08 5.26
N ARG A 62 -67.79 -17.11 5.98
CA ARG A 62 -68.05 -18.10 7.04
C ARG A 62 -68.17 -19.55 6.54
N ASN A 63 -68.36 -19.75 5.24
CA ASN A 63 -68.57 -21.06 4.62
C ASN A 63 -67.30 -21.63 3.97
N LEU A 64 -66.14 -20.96 4.12
CA LEU A 64 -64.87 -21.47 3.62
C LEU A 64 -64.51 -22.79 4.31
N ARG A 65 -64.09 -23.80 3.54
CA ARG A 65 -63.69 -25.10 4.08
C ARG A 65 -62.27 -25.45 3.66
N HIS A 66 -61.44 -25.89 4.61
CA HIS A 66 -60.10 -26.37 4.30
C HIS A 66 -60.17 -27.57 3.34
N ASN A 67 -59.42 -27.52 2.25
CA ASN A 67 -59.31 -28.61 1.30
C ASN A 67 -58.05 -29.43 1.59
N ARG A 68 -58.19 -30.39 2.53
CA ARG A 68 -57.10 -31.31 2.88
C ARG A 68 -56.65 -32.16 1.70
N HIS A 69 -57.52 -32.43 0.72
CA HIS A 69 -57.16 -33.21 -0.46
C HIS A 69 -56.16 -32.45 -1.33
N ILE A 70 -56.43 -31.17 -1.65
CA ILE A 70 -55.49 -30.33 -2.41
C ILE A 70 -54.19 -30.13 -1.62
N ALA A 71 -54.28 -29.91 -0.29
CA ALA A 71 -53.09 -29.80 0.55
C ALA A 71 -52.21 -31.07 0.46
N ASN A 72 -52.83 -32.25 0.52
CA ASN A 72 -52.13 -33.52 0.38
C ASN A 72 -51.57 -33.72 -1.04
N MET A 73 -52.28 -33.29 -2.08
CA MET A 73 -51.78 -33.34 -3.47
C MET A 73 -50.52 -32.49 -3.61
N ILE A 74 -50.52 -31.26 -3.08
CA ILE A 74 -49.35 -30.37 -3.09
C ILE A 74 -48.16 -31.03 -2.37
N GLU A 75 -48.36 -31.61 -1.20
CA GLU A 75 -47.28 -32.31 -0.47
C GLU A 75 -46.77 -33.56 -1.21
N ASN A 76 -47.67 -34.35 -1.81
CA ASN A 76 -47.30 -35.51 -2.61
C ASN A 76 -46.53 -35.11 -3.88
N LEU A 77 -46.90 -34.00 -4.53
CA LEU A 77 -46.17 -33.46 -5.68
C LEU A 77 -44.77 -33.01 -5.28
N LYS A 78 -44.64 -32.31 -4.15
CA LYS A 78 -43.32 -31.96 -3.58
C LYS A 78 -42.47 -33.18 -3.27
N GLN A 79 -43.05 -34.27 -2.78
CA GLN A 79 -42.33 -35.50 -2.45
C GLN A 79 -41.95 -36.29 -3.70
N THR A 80 -42.85 -36.39 -4.68
CA THR A 80 -42.59 -37.05 -5.97
C THR A 80 -41.47 -36.36 -6.75
N ALA A 81 -41.39 -35.02 -6.68
CA ALA A 81 -40.28 -34.25 -7.26
C ALA A 81 -38.93 -34.52 -6.57
N LYS A 82 -38.93 -34.83 -5.27
CA LYS A 82 -37.72 -35.20 -4.51
C LYS A 82 -37.27 -36.63 -4.82
N ASP A 83 -38.20 -37.57 -4.92
CA ASP A 83 -37.92 -38.99 -5.13
C ASP A 83 -37.43 -39.30 -6.56
N ALA A 84 -37.66 -38.38 -7.51
CA ALA A 84 -37.23 -38.48 -8.91
C ALA A 84 -35.73 -38.15 -9.15
N LYS A 85 -34.91 -37.85 -8.12
CA LYS A 85 -33.52 -37.41 -8.32
C LYS A 85 -32.43 -38.42 -7.93
N LYS A 86 -31.73 -38.88 -8.98
CA LYS A 86 -30.34 -39.39 -8.98
C LYS A 86 -29.35 -38.34 -9.51
N GLY A 87 -29.72 -37.05 -9.48
CA GLY A 87 -28.87 -35.91 -9.81
C GLY A 87 -28.68 -35.02 -8.59
N THR A 88 -27.50 -34.40 -8.45
CA THR A 88 -27.09 -33.58 -7.30
C THR A 88 -28.20 -32.62 -6.87
N GLN A 89 -28.38 -32.51 -5.56
CA GLN A 89 -29.46 -31.80 -4.87
C GLN A 89 -29.53 -30.30 -5.21
N GLU A 90 -28.52 -29.76 -5.91
CA GLU A 90 -28.27 -28.34 -6.17
C GLU A 90 -29.17 -27.72 -7.26
N ASP A 91 -29.74 -28.51 -8.18
CA ASP A 91 -30.52 -27.97 -9.31
C ASP A 91 -32.04 -27.90 -9.08
N CYS A 92 -32.51 -27.85 -7.83
CA CYS A 92 -33.95 -27.83 -7.50
C CYS A 92 -34.36 -26.51 -6.84
N CYS A 93 -35.57 -26.04 -7.18
CA CYS A 93 -36.21 -24.96 -6.47
C CYS A 93 -36.56 -25.41 -5.05
N MET A 94 -36.06 -24.71 -4.03
CA MET A 94 -36.33 -25.02 -2.63
C MET A 94 -37.82 -24.91 -2.25
N LYS A 95 -38.59 -24.10 -2.98
CA LYS A 95 -40.03 -23.90 -2.70
C LYS A 95 -40.91 -24.99 -3.31
N HIS A 96 -40.60 -25.38 -4.54
CA HIS A 96 -41.48 -26.23 -5.35
C HIS A 96 -40.93 -27.65 -5.56
N GLY A 97 -39.65 -27.89 -5.28
CA GLY A 97 -38.99 -29.17 -5.54
C GLY A 97 -38.70 -29.42 -7.03
N GLU A 98 -39.19 -28.59 -7.93
CA GLU A 98 -39.00 -28.69 -9.37
C GLU A 98 -37.59 -28.27 -9.81
N ARG A 99 -37.11 -28.84 -10.93
CA ARG A 99 -35.79 -28.49 -11.49
C ARG A 99 -35.74 -27.02 -11.90
N LEU A 100 -34.64 -26.35 -11.58
CA LEU A 100 -34.33 -25.01 -12.07
C LEU A 100 -33.99 -25.11 -13.56
N GLN A 101 -34.65 -24.31 -14.41
CA GLN A 101 -34.49 -24.39 -15.86
C GLN A 101 -34.27 -23.03 -16.52
N VAL A 102 -34.78 -21.96 -15.92
CA VAL A 102 -34.67 -20.61 -16.47
C VAL A 102 -33.99 -19.67 -15.50
N PHE A 103 -33.30 -18.67 -16.01
CA PHE A 103 -32.64 -17.62 -15.26
C PHE A 103 -33.37 -16.29 -15.51
N CYS A 104 -33.75 -15.61 -14.44
CA CYS A 104 -34.29 -14.26 -14.49
C CYS A 104 -33.12 -13.25 -14.54
N GLU A 105 -33.05 -12.46 -15.61
CA GLU A 105 -31.93 -11.53 -15.81
C GLU A 105 -31.96 -10.35 -14.83
N GLU A 106 -33.16 -9.86 -14.50
CA GLU A 106 -33.37 -8.71 -13.62
C GLU A 106 -33.09 -9.05 -12.16
N ASP A 107 -33.48 -10.24 -11.70
CA ASP A 107 -33.29 -10.68 -10.31
C ASP A 107 -31.97 -11.43 -10.09
N GLY A 108 -31.31 -11.86 -11.16
CA GLY A 108 -30.11 -12.70 -11.07
C GLY A 108 -30.37 -14.08 -10.47
N GLN A 109 -31.55 -14.66 -10.69
CA GLN A 109 -32.02 -15.87 -10.00
C GLN A 109 -32.36 -17.00 -10.96
N ALA A 110 -31.92 -18.21 -10.64
CA ALA A 110 -32.39 -19.43 -11.29
C ALA A 110 -33.77 -19.82 -10.74
N LEU A 111 -34.72 -20.09 -11.63
CA LEU A 111 -36.12 -20.36 -11.33
C LEU A 111 -36.53 -21.73 -11.90
N CYS A 112 -37.43 -22.43 -11.19
CA CYS A 112 -38.22 -23.50 -11.80
C CYS A 112 -39.38 -22.90 -12.59
N TRP A 113 -40.07 -23.73 -13.38
CA TRP A 113 -41.20 -23.29 -14.21
C TRP A 113 -42.33 -22.63 -13.40
N VAL A 114 -42.60 -23.11 -12.17
CA VAL A 114 -43.61 -22.52 -11.27
C VAL A 114 -43.21 -21.10 -10.87
N CYS A 115 -41.98 -20.91 -10.40
CA CYS A 115 -41.46 -19.58 -10.06
C CYS A 115 -41.44 -18.64 -11.28
N ALA A 116 -41.17 -19.17 -12.47
CA ALA A 116 -41.13 -18.37 -13.71
C ALA A 116 -42.50 -17.81 -14.10
N GLN A 117 -43.59 -18.49 -13.72
CA GLN A 117 -44.97 -18.03 -13.94
C GLN A 117 -45.55 -17.23 -12.78
N SER A 118 -44.91 -17.29 -11.60
CA SER A 118 -45.34 -16.51 -10.44
C SER A 118 -45.43 -15.02 -10.76
N GLY A 119 -46.38 -14.32 -10.13
CA GLY A 119 -46.56 -12.88 -10.33
C GLY A 119 -45.28 -12.05 -10.09
N LYS A 120 -44.34 -12.55 -9.29
CA LYS A 120 -43.05 -11.90 -9.02
C LYS A 120 -42.14 -11.83 -10.25
N HIS A 121 -42.12 -12.88 -11.06
CA HIS A 121 -41.19 -12.99 -12.19
C HIS A 121 -41.90 -12.99 -13.55
N ARG A 122 -43.23 -12.91 -13.57
CA ARG A 122 -44.05 -13.07 -14.77
C ARG A 122 -43.59 -12.20 -15.95
N ASP A 123 -43.31 -10.93 -15.68
CA ASP A 123 -43.00 -9.93 -16.70
C ASP A 123 -41.49 -9.67 -16.88
N HIS A 124 -40.64 -10.42 -16.17
CA HIS A 124 -39.18 -10.32 -16.28
C HIS A 124 -38.64 -11.08 -17.50
N THR A 125 -37.46 -10.68 -17.98
CA THR A 125 -36.74 -11.36 -19.04
C THR A 125 -36.13 -12.65 -18.49
N LYS A 126 -36.52 -13.77 -19.09
CA LYS A 126 -36.15 -15.10 -18.64
C LYS A 126 -35.50 -15.85 -19.79
N VAL A 127 -34.29 -16.34 -19.56
CA VAL A 127 -33.52 -17.12 -20.55
C VAL A 127 -33.24 -18.52 -20.00
N PRO A 128 -33.01 -19.54 -20.84
CA PRO A 128 -32.56 -20.85 -20.38
C PRO A 128 -31.27 -20.75 -19.57
N ILE A 129 -31.13 -21.57 -18.51
CA ILE A 129 -29.94 -21.55 -17.64
C ILE A 129 -28.67 -21.82 -18.44
N GLU A 130 -28.71 -22.71 -19.43
CA GLU A 130 -27.55 -23.04 -20.26
C GLU A 130 -27.07 -21.83 -21.08
N GLU A 131 -28.00 -21.00 -21.56
CA GLU A 131 -27.68 -19.77 -22.31
C GLU A 131 -27.07 -18.71 -21.39
N ALA A 132 -27.70 -18.47 -20.23
CA ALA A 132 -27.17 -17.57 -19.21
C ALA A 132 -25.77 -18.02 -18.74
N ALA A 133 -25.60 -19.31 -18.48
CA ALA A 133 -24.34 -19.89 -18.03
C ALA A 133 -23.21 -19.62 -19.03
N ARG A 134 -23.46 -19.76 -20.34
CA ARG A 134 -22.45 -19.47 -21.37
C ARG A 134 -21.98 -18.01 -21.31
N VAL A 135 -22.90 -17.06 -21.17
CA VAL A 135 -22.58 -15.63 -21.05
C VAL A 135 -21.79 -15.34 -19.77
N TYR A 136 -22.22 -15.90 -18.64
CA TYR A 136 -21.52 -15.71 -17.36
C TYR A 136 -20.14 -16.38 -17.35
N GLN A 137 -19.98 -17.54 -17.99
CA GLN A 137 -18.67 -18.19 -18.15
C GLN A 137 -17.66 -17.27 -18.87
N GLU A 138 -18.08 -16.63 -19.96
CA GLU A 138 -17.21 -15.68 -20.68
C GLU A 138 -16.87 -14.45 -19.80
N LYS A 139 -17.87 -13.86 -19.14
CA LYS A 139 -17.65 -12.73 -18.22
C LYS A 139 -16.69 -13.08 -17.08
N LEU A 140 -16.86 -14.26 -16.47
CA LEU A 140 -15.99 -14.76 -15.41
C LEU A 140 -14.58 -15.01 -15.92
N TRP A 141 -14.43 -15.57 -17.12
CA TRP A 141 -13.12 -15.81 -17.73
C TRP A 141 -12.37 -14.50 -17.97
N VAL A 142 -13.03 -13.47 -18.52
CA VAL A 142 -12.44 -12.14 -18.73
C VAL A 142 -12.02 -11.50 -17.41
N ALA A 143 -12.88 -11.59 -16.37
CA ALA A 143 -12.55 -11.05 -15.05
C ALA A 143 -11.35 -11.76 -14.42
N LEU A 144 -11.30 -13.09 -14.55
CA LEU A 144 -10.23 -13.92 -14.02
C LEU A 144 -8.89 -13.63 -14.71
N GLU A 145 -8.88 -13.43 -16.03
CA GLU A 145 -7.69 -13.04 -16.78
C GLU A 145 -7.16 -11.67 -16.35
N LYS A 146 -8.05 -10.69 -16.12
CA LYS A 146 -7.66 -9.37 -15.59
C LYS A 146 -7.04 -9.49 -14.19
N LEU A 147 -7.63 -10.30 -13.32
CA LEU A 147 -7.12 -10.51 -11.96
C LEU A 147 -5.74 -11.20 -11.96
N ARG A 148 -5.52 -12.17 -12.86
CA ARG A 148 -4.21 -12.82 -13.02
C ARG A 148 -3.13 -11.82 -13.42
N LYS A 149 -3.39 -10.99 -14.44
CA LYS A 149 -2.47 -9.92 -14.86
C LYS A 149 -2.21 -8.90 -13.75
N GLY A 150 -3.25 -8.53 -13.01
CA GLY A 150 -3.11 -7.64 -11.84
C GLY A 150 -2.21 -8.24 -10.76
N LYS A 151 -2.36 -9.54 -10.48
CA LYS A 151 -1.52 -10.27 -9.53
C LYS A 151 -0.06 -10.29 -9.97
N GLU A 152 0.23 -10.63 -11.22
CA GLU A 152 1.60 -10.64 -11.76
C GLU A 152 2.26 -9.26 -11.68
N LEU A 153 1.51 -8.19 -11.99
CA LEU A 153 2.00 -6.83 -11.86
C LEU A 153 2.31 -6.47 -10.40
N ALA A 154 1.46 -6.89 -9.46
CA ALA A 154 1.68 -6.67 -8.04
C ALA A 154 2.94 -7.41 -7.54
N GLU A 155 3.10 -8.68 -7.88
CA GLU A 155 4.29 -9.48 -7.53
C GLU A 155 5.58 -8.84 -8.09
N LYS A 156 5.53 -8.34 -9.33
CA LYS A 156 6.66 -7.61 -9.94
C LYS A 156 6.99 -6.32 -9.17
N LEU A 157 5.98 -5.52 -8.83
CA LEU A 157 6.18 -4.30 -8.03
C LEU A 157 6.74 -4.61 -6.64
N GLU A 158 6.29 -5.69 -6.01
CA GLU A 158 6.83 -6.15 -4.73
C GLU A 158 8.31 -6.52 -4.83
N MET A 159 8.70 -7.26 -5.88
CA MET A 159 10.11 -7.59 -6.16
C MET A 159 10.94 -6.32 -6.40
N ASP A 160 10.44 -5.37 -7.20
CA ASP A 160 11.12 -4.09 -7.47
C ASP A 160 11.31 -3.27 -6.19
N LEU A 161 10.29 -3.18 -5.34
CA LEU A 161 10.37 -2.50 -4.03
C LEU A 161 11.34 -3.20 -3.08
N ALA A 162 11.36 -4.54 -3.07
CA ALA A 162 12.31 -5.31 -2.28
C ALA A 162 13.75 -5.08 -2.75
N MET A 163 13.98 -5.04 -4.07
CA MET A 163 15.28 -4.73 -4.68
C MET A 163 15.72 -3.29 -4.37
N GLN A 164 14.83 -2.32 -4.50
CA GLN A 164 15.12 -0.93 -4.12
C GLN A 164 15.47 -0.81 -2.63
N ARG A 165 14.78 -1.56 -1.77
CA ARG A 165 15.07 -1.61 -0.33
C ARG A 165 16.46 -2.20 -0.06
N THR A 166 16.86 -3.28 -0.73
CA THR A 166 18.18 -3.89 -0.53
C THR A 166 19.30 -3.01 -1.08
N ASP A 167 19.12 -2.43 -2.26
CA ASP A 167 20.06 -1.46 -2.85
C ASP A 167 20.25 -0.26 -1.91
N TRP A 168 19.15 0.32 -1.45
CA TRP A 168 19.20 1.44 -0.51
C TRP A 168 19.94 1.08 0.80
N LYS A 169 19.69 -0.12 1.36
CA LYS A 169 20.44 -0.61 2.54
C LYS A 169 21.93 -0.82 2.24
N ALA A 170 22.29 -1.24 1.03
CA ALA A 170 23.69 -1.41 0.63
C ALA A 170 24.39 -0.05 0.49
N ARG A 171 23.76 0.93 -0.17
CA ARG A 171 24.28 2.29 -0.31
C ARG A 171 24.46 2.99 1.04
N SER A 172 23.48 2.85 1.94
CA SER A 172 23.59 3.36 3.31
C SER A 172 24.74 2.72 4.10
N ARG A 173 24.96 1.40 3.94
CA ARG A 173 26.11 0.69 4.54
C ARG A 173 27.45 1.16 3.97
N GLY A 174 27.55 1.33 2.66
CA GLY A 174 28.75 1.84 2.00
C GLY A 174 29.13 3.24 2.48
N TRP A 175 28.14 4.13 2.64
CA TRP A 175 28.37 5.47 3.19
C TRP A 175 28.81 5.43 4.66
N ALA A 176 28.12 4.66 5.52
CA ALA A 176 28.50 4.54 6.93
C ALA A 176 29.92 3.98 7.12
N GLY A 177 30.31 2.98 6.31
CA GLY A 177 31.64 2.40 6.30
C GLY A 177 32.73 3.39 5.87
N SER A 178 32.42 4.30 4.94
CA SER A 178 33.37 5.35 4.50
C SER A 178 33.62 6.44 5.54
N GLN A 179 32.76 6.56 6.56
CA GLN A 179 32.85 7.61 7.60
C GLN A 179 33.04 7.06 9.03
N GLY A 180 33.18 5.74 9.21
CA GLY A 180 33.41 5.13 10.52
C GLY A 180 32.25 5.24 11.51
N LEU A 181 30.99 5.36 11.01
CA LEU A 181 29.80 5.52 11.85
C LEU A 181 29.14 4.17 12.20
N ASP A 182 28.58 4.06 13.42
CA ASP A 182 27.84 2.87 13.87
C ASP A 182 26.53 2.66 13.08
N LEU A 183 26.30 1.42 12.66
CA LEU A 183 25.19 0.99 11.81
C LEU A 183 23.81 1.32 12.41
N LYS A 184 23.69 1.35 13.75
CA LYS A 184 22.44 1.69 14.46
C LYS A 184 22.08 3.17 14.35
N GLN A 185 23.06 4.07 14.33
CA GLN A 185 22.84 5.52 14.20
C GLN A 185 22.43 5.89 12.75
N ALA A 186 22.98 5.18 11.76
CA ALA A 186 22.64 5.41 10.35
C ALA A 186 21.21 4.99 9.99
N LEU A 187 20.67 3.91 10.61
CA LEU A 187 19.30 3.44 10.35
C LEU A 187 18.21 4.31 10.97
N THR A 188 18.48 4.96 12.11
CA THR A 188 17.50 5.79 12.84
C THR A 188 17.23 7.13 12.15
N MET A 189 18.17 7.62 11.34
CA MET A 189 18.06 8.92 10.65
C MET A 189 17.28 8.87 9.32
N THR A 190 16.68 7.74 8.96
CA THR A 190 16.17 7.52 7.59
C THR A 190 14.83 6.80 7.53
N VAL A 191 13.73 7.56 7.57
CA VAL A 191 12.38 7.20 7.05
C VAL A 191 11.62 8.51 6.71
N PRO A 192 10.82 8.64 5.63
CA PRO A 192 11.06 8.36 4.21
C PRO A 192 10.74 9.59 3.29
N ILE A 193 10.82 9.38 1.96
CA ILE A 193 10.40 10.22 0.81
C ILE A 193 11.52 11.07 0.16
N GLN A 194 11.76 10.80 -1.15
CA GLN A 194 12.78 11.38 -2.04
C GLN A 194 14.23 10.88 -1.86
N GLY A 195 14.48 9.59 -2.12
CA GLY A 195 15.83 9.00 -2.10
C GLY A 195 16.88 9.70 -2.99
N LYS A 196 16.48 10.38 -4.07
CA LYS A 196 17.42 11.18 -4.90
C LYS A 196 17.86 12.48 -4.23
N ASN A 197 16.99 13.11 -3.44
CA ASN A 197 17.27 14.37 -2.76
C ASN A 197 18.24 14.14 -1.60
N VAL A 198 18.01 13.10 -0.79
CA VAL A 198 18.81 12.79 0.40
C VAL A 198 20.27 12.49 0.06
N ASP A 199 20.54 11.67 -0.96
CA ASP A 199 21.94 11.40 -1.36
C ASP A 199 22.62 12.64 -1.93
N THR A 200 21.89 13.45 -2.70
CA THR A 200 22.41 14.74 -3.21
C THR A 200 22.72 15.69 -2.06
N GLN A 201 21.86 15.76 -1.04
CA GLN A 201 22.08 16.56 0.16
C GLN A 201 23.29 16.05 0.96
N ARG A 202 23.40 14.73 1.14
CA ARG A 202 24.52 14.09 1.82
C ARG A 202 25.85 14.38 1.11
N SER A 203 25.89 14.26 -0.21
CA SER A 203 27.07 14.62 -1.02
C SER A 203 27.41 16.10 -0.92
N ARG A 204 26.40 16.98 -0.94
CA ARG A 204 26.61 18.43 -0.80
C ARG A 204 27.20 18.79 0.57
N ILE A 205 26.61 18.28 1.65
CA ILE A 205 27.10 18.47 3.02
C ILE A 205 28.54 17.95 3.14
N HIS A 206 28.82 16.74 2.67
CA HIS A 206 30.19 16.19 2.74
C HIS A 206 31.20 17.06 1.96
N SER A 207 30.84 17.52 0.75
CA SER A 207 31.68 18.40 -0.05
C SER A 207 31.96 19.74 0.64
N GLU A 208 30.98 20.32 1.35
CA GLU A 208 31.14 21.54 2.12
C GLU A 208 32.14 21.34 3.28
N PHE A 209 32.03 20.24 4.02
CA PHE A 209 32.97 19.92 5.11
C PHE A 209 34.39 19.69 4.59
N VAL A 210 34.56 18.92 3.51
CA VAL A 210 35.88 18.71 2.89
C VAL A 210 36.49 20.03 2.43
N HIS A 211 35.67 20.93 1.85
CA HIS A 211 36.12 22.25 1.45
C HIS A 211 36.58 23.08 2.66
N GLN A 212 35.80 23.11 3.74
CA GLN A 212 36.17 23.83 4.97
C GLN A 212 37.46 23.29 5.59
N SER A 213 37.63 21.97 5.69
CA SER A 213 38.88 21.35 6.18
C SER A 213 40.07 21.73 5.30
N SER A 214 39.90 21.79 3.97
CA SER A 214 40.96 22.24 3.06
C SER A 214 41.34 23.70 3.27
N LEU A 215 40.37 24.58 3.52
CA LEU A 215 40.63 25.99 3.81
C LEU A 215 41.40 26.15 5.14
N LEU A 216 41.00 25.42 6.18
CA LEU A 216 41.68 25.44 7.48
C LEU A 216 43.13 24.97 7.36
N ALA A 217 43.38 23.87 6.64
CA ALA A 217 44.74 23.37 6.41
C ALA A 217 45.62 24.38 5.65
N LYS A 218 45.04 25.10 4.67
CA LYS A 218 45.76 26.17 3.96
C LYS A 218 46.09 27.35 4.86
N GLU A 219 45.16 27.75 5.73
CA GLU A 219 45.40 28.84 6.67
C GLU A 219 46.44 28.46 7.72
N GLU A 220 46.39 27.24 8.25
CA GLU A 220 47.41 26.69 9.15
C GLU A 220 48.80 26.75 8.51
N GLN A 221 48.93 26.24 7.28
CA GLN A 221 50.19 26.27 6.54
C GLN A 221 50.71 27.70 6.32
N ARG A 222 49.81 28.65 6.02
CA ARG A 222 50.16 30.06 5.82
C ARG A 222 50.69 30.69 7.11
N GLN A 223 50.08 30.38 8.26
CA GLN A 223 50.54 30.89 9.55
C GLN A 223 51.90 30.31 9.94
N LEU A 224 52.11 28.99 9.73
CA LEU A 224 53.41 28.35 9.95
C LEU A 224 54.51 28.98 9.09
N GLN A 225 54.26 29.19 7.80
CA GLN A 225 55.23 29.85 6.90
C GLN A 225 55.58 31.27 7.32
N LYS A 226 54.62 32.01 7.89
CA LYS A 226 54.86 33.36 8.42
C LYS A 226 55.80 33.30 9.63
N LEU A 227 55.52 32.41 10.59
CA LEU A 227 56.36 32.21 11.77
C LEU A 227 57.78 31.81 11.39
N GLU A 228 57.94 30.88 10.44
CA GLU A 228 59.26 30.48 9.95
C GLU A 228 60.01 31.66 9.30
N LYS A 229 59.32 32.56 8.61
CA LYS A 229 59.94 33.75 8.01
C LYS A 229 60.40 34.74 9.09
N ASP A 230 59.54 34.97 10.08
CA ASP A 230 59.84 35.86 11.19
C ASP A 230 61.02 35.32 12.03
N GLU A 231 61.07 34.00 12.26
CA GLU A 231 62.20 33.32 12.92
C GLU A 231 63.50 33.48 12.12
N ARG A 232 63.46 33.26 10.79
CA ARG A 232 64.64 33.46 9.92
C ARG A 232 65.14 34.90 9.97
N GLU A 233 64.25 35.88 9.95
CA GLU A 233 64.63 37.30 10.02
C GLU A 233 65.22 37.64 11.40
N HIS A 234 64.64 37.12 12.48
CA HIS A 234 65.18 37.32 13.82
C HIS A 234 66.59 36.72 13.97
N LEU A 235 66.81 35.50 13.46
CA LEU A 235 68.13 34.86 13.44
C LEU A 235 69.14 35.67 12.61
N ARG A 236 68.72 36.25 11.49
CA ARG A 236 69.56 37.13 10.65
C ARG A 236 70.01 38.37 11.42
N LEU A 237 69.07 39.06 12.09
CA LEU A 237 69.36 40.26 12.89
C LEU A 237 70.27 39.95 14.08
N LEU A 238 70.05 38.82 14.76
CA LEU A 238 70.93 38.37 15.83
C LEU A 238 72.36 38.15 15.31
N GLY A 239 72.52 37.47 14.18
CA GLY A 239 73.82 37.26 13.55
C GLY A 239 74.54 38.57 13.18
N GLU A 240 73.83 39.57 12.68
CA GLU A 240 74.40 40.91 12.42
C GLU A 240 74.88 41.58 13.70
N LYS A 241 74.11 41.47 14.79
CA LYS A 241 74.49 42.04 16.09
C LYS A 241 75.65 41.31 16.74
N GLU A 242 75.72 40.00 16.60
CA GLU A 242 76.87 39.19 17.03
C GLU A 242 78.15 39.61 16.30
N ALA A 243 78.08 39.82 14.97
CA ALA A 243 79.21 40.31 14.18
C ALA A 243 79.65 41.73 14.61
N GLU A 244 78.70 42.66 14.77
CA GLU A 244 79.00 44.03 15.25
C GLU A 244 79.69 44.02 16.62
N LEU A 245 79.24 43.15 17.52
CA LEU A 245 79.83 42.99 18.84
C LEU A 245 81.23 42.36 18.76
N ALA A 246 81.45 41.39 17.88
CA ALA A 246 82.75 40.77 17.65
C ALA A 246 83.78 41.79 17.13
N GLU A 247 83.40 42.64 16.17
CA GLU A 247 84.26 43.72 15.67
C GLU A 247 84.64 44.72 16.77
N LYS A 248 83.65 45.16 17.58
CA LYS A 248 83.91 46.04 18.74
C LYS A 248 84.83 45.40 19.76
N ASN A 249 84.64 44.11 20.04
CA ASN A 249 85.49 43.36 20.97
C ASN A 249 86.92 43.26 20.44
N GLN A 250 87.12 42.93 19.16
CA GLN A 250 88.43 42.90 18.53
C GLN A 250 89.14 44.26 18.60
N ALA A 251 88.44 45.36 18.29
CA ALA A 251 89.01 46.70 18.40
C ALA A 251 89.46 47.05 19.83
N LEU A 252 88.68 46.63 20.84
CA LEU A 252 89.05 46.78 22.24
C LEU A 252 90.29 45.94 22.60
N GLN A 253 90.38 44.70 22.12
CA GLN A 253 91.56 43.84 22.32
C GLN A 253 92.82 44.46 21.72
N GLU A 254 92.74 45.03 20.52
CA GLU A 254 93.86 45.75 19.88
C GLU A 254 94.30 46.98 20.70
N LEU A 255 93.34 47.75 21.23
CA LEU A 255 93.62 48.90 22.09
C LEU A 255 94.25 48.48 23.43
N ILE A 256 93.78 47.40 24.05
CA ILE A 256 94.35 46.86 25.28
C ILE A 256 95.80 46.43 25.02
N ALA A 257 96.05 45.63 23.98
CA ALA A 257 97.38 45.17 23.62
C ALA A 257 98.34 46.33 23.32
N GLU A 258 97.87 47.40 22.69
CA GLU A 258 98.62 48.64 22.47
C GLU A 258 99.03 49.31 23.78
N LEU A 259 98.06 49.52 24.69
CA LEU A 259 98.31 50.16 25.98
C LEU A 259 99.26 49.32 26.85
N GLU A 260 99.10 47.99 26.87
CA GLU A 260 99.99 47.07 27.58
C GLU A 260 101.42 47.05 27.04
N ARG A 261 101.60 47.26 25.73
CA ARG A 261 102.93 47.35 25.13
C ARG A 261 103.61 48.66 25.49
N ARG A 262 102.88 49.77 25.40
CA ARG A 262 103.39 51.11 25.74
C ARG A 262 103.72 51.25 27.22
N SER A 263 102.91 50.66 28.11
CA SER A 263 103.17 50.69 29.57
C SER A 263 104.48 50.00 29.96
N ARG A 264 104.93 49.02 29.16
CA ARG A 264 106.21 48.32 29.30
C ARG A 264 107.35 48.95 28.49
N GLY A 265 107.08 50.02 27.75
CA GLY A 265 108.02 50.69 26.84
C GLY A 265 108.88 51.77 27.49
N SER A 266 109.60 52.53 26.67
CA SER A 266 110.49 53.61 27.12
C SER A 266 109.72 54.86 27.60
N LYS A 267 110.37 55.74 28.39
CA LYS A 267 109.78 57.02 28.84
C LYS A 267 109.27 57.88 27.68
N LEU A 268 109.89 57.77 26.49
CA LEU A 268 109.50 58.51 25.30
C LEU A 268 108.20 57.95 24.67
N GLU A 269 108.02 56.63 24.67
CA GLU A 269 106.83 55.96 24.12
C GLU A 269 105.57 56.19 24.99
N LEU A 270 105.76 56.38 26.30
CA LEU A 270 104.68 56.78 27.21
C LEU A 270 104.10 58.16 26.87
N LEU A 271 104.93 59.08 26.37
CA LEU A 271 104.55 60.48 26.11
C LEU A 271 103.95 60.73 24.70
N GLN A 272 103.98 59.75 23.79
CA GLN A 272 103.37 59.86 22.45
C GLN A 272 101.86 59.56 22.49
N VAL A 273 101.05 60.51 22.94
CA VAL A 273 99.60 60.32 23.14
C VAL A 273 98.81 60.45 21.83
N ARG A 274 97.94 59.47 21.51
CA ARG A 274 96.95 59.57 20.43
C ARG A 274 96.01 60.76 20.69
N PRO A 275 95.50 61.48 19.67
CA PRO A 275 94.63 62.64 19.86
C PRO A 275 93.36 62.39 20.70
N MET A 276 92.87 61.14 20.82
CA MET A 276 91.67 60.80 21.59
C MET A 276 91.79 60.99 23.11
N PHE A 277 93.00 61.07 23.68
CA PHE A 277 93.20 61.29 25.11
C PHE A 277 93.55 62.75 25.45
N ARG A 278 93.47 63.67 24.48
CA ARG A 278 93.48 65.11 24.80
C ARG A 278 92.11 65.47 25.32
N HIS A 279 91.94 65.46 26.64
CA HIS A 279 90.86 66.20 27.25
C HIS A 279 90.98 67.66 26.79
N LYS A 280 89.91 68.19 26.19
CA LYS A 280 89.72 69.65 26.13
C LYS A 280 89.49 70.06 27.59
N GLU A 281 90.50 70.71 28.15
CA GLU A 281 90.43 71.40 29.44
C GLU A 281 89.26 72.39 29.47
#